data_AF-A0A9E4GUM4-F1
#
_entry.id   AF-A0A9E4GUM4-F1
#
_cell.length_a   1.000
_cell.length_b   1.000
_cell.length_c   1.000
_cell.angle_alpha   90.00
_cell.angle_beta   90.00
_cell.angle_gamma   90.00
#
_symmetry.space_group_name_H-M   'P 1'
#
loop_
_entity.id
_entity.type
_entity.pdbx_description
1 polymer ?
#
loop_
_entity_poly.entity_id
_entity_poly.type
_entity_poly.pdbx_seq_one_letter_code
_entity_poly.pdbx_strand_id
1 'polypeptide(L)' 'MSTTPIDSWAVDLANVTHIYPFAGAEGLMALIGIVLWLAWHVWQVRHENEILKDSVQKYGDEATLQNAIDDHH' A
#
# COMPACT_ATOMS: atom_id res chain seq x y z
N MET A 1 -11.63 -3.47 -38.32
CA MET A 1 -10.17 -3.22 -38.37
C MET A 1 -9.59 -3.65 -37.05
N SER A 2 -8.47 -4.36 -37.05
CA SER A 2 -7.74 -4.69 -35.83
C SER A 2 -7.26 -3.40 -35.16
N THR A 3 -7.38 -3.29 -33.84
CA THR A 3 -6.88 -2.15 -33.05
C THR A 3 -5.42 -2.31 -32.64
N THR A 4 -4.81 -3.44 -33.01
CA THR A 4 -3.41 -3.77 -32.73
C THR A 4 -2.64 -3.98 -34.04
N PRO A 5 -1.30 -3.84 -34.05
CA PRO A 5 -0.47 -4.02 -35.25
C PRO A 5 -0.34 -5.48 -35.72
N ILE A 6 -1.08 -6.42 -35.11
CA ILE A 6 -0.95 -7.85 -35.37
C ILE A 6 -2.13 -8.28 -36.25
N ASP A 7 -1.81 -8.56 -37.51
CA ASP A 7 -2.78 -9.01 -38.53
C ASP A 7 -2.73 -10.53 -38.79
N SER A 8 -1.77 -11.25 -38.22
CA SER A 8 -1.58 -12.71 -38.38
C SER A 8 -0.93 -13.34 -37.15
N TRP A 9 -1.25 -14.61 -36.87
CA TRP A 9 -0.66 -15.40 -35.77
C TRP A 9 0.70 -16.02 -36.13
N ALA A 10 1.08 -16.02 -37.41
CA ALA A 10 2.39 -16.45 -37.90
C ALA A 10 3.42 -15.29 -37.84
N VAL A 11 3.26 -14.37 -36.90
CA VAL A 11 4.15 -13.23 -36.69
C VAL A 11 5.31 -13.66 -35.79
N ASP A 12 6.52 -13.31 -36.21
CA ASP A 12 7.71 -13.47 -35.39
C ASP A 12 7.63 -12.55 -34.17
N LEU A 13 7.55 -13.14 -32.98
CA LEU A 13 7.43 -12.43 -31.71
C LEU A 13 8.62 -11.50 -31.45
N ALA A 14 9.79 -11.76 -32.06
CA ALA A 14 10.94 -10.86 -31.95
C ALA A 14 10.67 -9.47 -32.58
N ASN A 15 9.75 -9.38 -33.55
CA ASN A 15 9.38 -8.12 -34.21
C ASN A 15 8.20 -7.40 -33.54
N VAL A 16 7.59 -8.01 -32.51
CA VAL A 16 6.48 -7.41 -31.77
C VAL A 16 7.02 -6.65 -30.57
N THR A 17 7.34 -5.38 -30.78
CA THR A 17 8.11 -4.58 -29.81
C THR A 17 7.32 -4.05 -28.62
N HIS A 18 5.99 -3.91 -28.72
CA HIS A 18 5.16 -3.32 -27.66
C HIS A 18 3.81 -4.05 -27.55
N ILE A 19 3.77 -5.09 -26.71
CA ILE A 19 2.56 -5.92 -26.49
C ILE A 19 1.63 -5.28 -25.46
N TYR A 20 2.16 -4.43 -24.58
CA TYR A 20 1.41 -3.81 -23.48
C TYR A 20 1.88 -2.36 -23.24
N PRO A 21 1.04 -1.50 -22.65
CA PRO A 21 1.36 -0.09 -22.44
C PRO A 21 2.50 0.09 -21.45
N PHE A 22 3.30 1.15 -21.63
CA PHE A 22 4.44 1.49 -20.77
C PHE A 22 5.59 0.48 -20.77
N ALA A 23 5.69 -0.38 -21.80
CA ALA A 23 6.87 -1.22 -22.02
C ALA A 23 8.15 -0.36 -22.06
N GLY A 24 9.18 -0.76 -21.32
CA GLY A 24 10.41 0.03 -21.13
C GLY A 24 10.36 1.05 -19.98
N ALA A 25 9.18 1.39 -19.45
CA ALA A 25 9.04 2.21 -18.25
C ALA A 25 8.85 1.37 -16.97
N GLU A 26 8.97 0.03 -17.07
CA GLU A 26 8.76 -0.93 -15.97
C GLU A 26 9.58 -0.56 -14.74
N GLY A 27 10.87 -0.26 -14.91
CA GLY A 27 11.77 0.10 -13.82
C GLY A 27 11.38 1.41 -13.13
N LEU A 28 10.94 2.40 -13.89
CA LEU A 28 10.49 3.68 -13.33
C LEU A 28 9.19 3.50 -12.54
N MET A 29 8.23 2.77 -13.09
CA MET A 29 6.95 2.50 -12.41
C MET A 29 7.16 1.66 -11.15
N ALA A 30 8.04 0.66 -11.19
CA ALA A 30 8.41 -0.13 -10.03
C ALA A 30 9.04 0.74 -8.94
N LEU A 31 9.97 1.64 -9.31
CA LEU A 31 10.59 2.57 -8.37
C LEU A 31 9.55 3.50 -7.71
N ILE A 32 8.65 4.07 -8.50
CA ILE A 32 7.57 4.92 -7.98
C ILE A 32 6.68 4.13 -7.01
N GLY A 33 6.28 2.91 -7.39
CA GLY A 33 5.48 2.03 -6.53
C GLY A 33 6.16 1.73 -5.20
N ILE A 34 7.46 1.43 -5.22
CA ILE A 34 8.26 1.17 -4.00
C ILE A 34 8.33 2.42 -3.12
N VAL A 35 8.60 3.59 -3.71
CA VAL A 35 8.69 4.85 -2.95
C VAL A 35 7.36 5.17 -2.28
N LEU A 36 6.24 5.06 -3.01
CA LEU A 36 4.91 5.29 -2.46
C LEU A 36 4.56 4.27 -1.37
N TRP A 37 4.93 3.01 -1.55
CA TRP A 37 4.71 1.95 -0.57
C TRP A 37 5.49 2.21 0.72
N LEU A 38 6.75 2.60 0.64
CA LEU A 38 7.56 2.96 1.81
C LEU A 38 7.03 4.21 2.50
N ALA A 39 6.65 5.24 1.75
CA ALA A 39 6.06 6.46 2.31
C ALA A 39 4.75 6.15 3.05
N TRP A 40 3.91 5.26 2.49
CA TRP A 40 2.69 4.79 3.14
C TRP A 40 2.98 4.10 4.48
N HIS A 41 3.93 3.17 4.53
CA HIS A 41 4.28 2.48 5.79
C HIS A 41 4.75 3.43 6.87
N VAL A 42 5.56 4.43 6.51
CA VAL A 42 6.01 5.46 7.46
C VAL A 42 4.81 6.25 8.00
N TRP A 43 3.86 6.62 7.15
CA TRP A 43 2.66 7.33 7.57
C TRP A 43 1.76 6.46 8.46
N GLN A 44 1.54 5.21 8.09
CA GLN A 44 0.73 4.25 8.84
C GLN A 44 1.27 4.06 10.26
N VAL A 45 2.57 3.79 10.40
CA VAL A 45 3.20 3.58 11.73
C VAL A 45 3.09 4.82 12.60
N ARG A 46 3.26 6.03 12.02
CA ARG A 46 3.10 7.28 12.77
C ARG A 46 1.67 7.45 13.27
N HIS A 47 0.69 7.18 12.41
CA HIS A 47 -0.71 7.31 12.75
C HIS A 47 -1.14 6.30 13.83
N GLU A 48 -0.72 5.03 13.68
CA GLU A 48 -0.98 3.99 14.67
C GLU A 48 -0.36 4.33 16.04
N ASN A 49 0.87 4.85 16.06
CA ASN A 49 1.52 5.27 17.31
C ASN A 49 0.78 6.42 18.01
N GLU A 50 0.24 7.39 17.26
CA GLU A 50 -0.57 8.47 17.82
C GLU A 50 -1.85 7.94 18.44
N ILE A 51 -2.57 7.06 17.74
CA ILE A 51 -3.80 6.42 18.25
C ILE A 51 -3.49 5.60 19.50
N LEU A 52 -2.44 4.79 19.48
CA LEU A 52 -2.05 3.96 20.62
C LEU A 52 -1.73 4.80 21.85
N LYS A 53 -1.03 5.93 21.67
CA LYS A 53 -0.73 6.85 22.78
C LYS A 53 -2.01 7.42 23.39
N ASP A 54 -2.95 7.85 22.56
CA ASP A 54 -4.24 8.36 23.04
C ASP A 54 -5.06 7.29 23.77
N SER A 55 -5.03 6.04 23.28
CA SER A 55 -5.69 4.90 23.93
C SER A 55 -5.04 4.55 25.26
N VAL A 56 -3.71 4.50 25.34
CA VAL A 56 -2.99 4.26 26.60
C VAL A 56 -3.29 5.36 27.62
N GLN A 57 -3.36 6.61 27.19
CA GLN A 57 -3.70 7.72 28.09
C GLN A 57 -5.15 7.65 28.60
N LYS A 58 -6.10 7.19 27.78
CA LYS A 58 -7.52 7.09 28.17
C LYS A 58 -7.86 5.85 28.98
N TYR A 59 -7.19 4.73 28.73
CA TYR A 59 -7.58 3.42 29.28
C TYR A 59 -6.46 2.72 30.07
N GLY A 60 -5.23 3.21 30.01
CA GLY A 60 -4.06 2.60 30.64
C GLY A 60 -3.72 3.16 32.02
N ASP A 61 -4.45 4.16 32.53
CA ASP A 61 -4.23 4.67 33.88
C ASP A 61 -4.81 3.65 34.88
N GLU A 62 -3.94 3.06 35.70
CA GLU A 62 -4.25 2.00 36.67
C GLU A 62 -5.40 2.41 37.59
N ALA A 63 -5.49 3.71 37.93
CA ALA A 63 -6.57 4.30 38.69
C ALA A 63 -7.93 4.28 37.96
N THR A 64 -7.96 4.41 36.63
CA THR A 64 -9.21 4.33 35.85
C THR A 64 -9.68 2.88 35.73
N LEU A 65 -8.75 1.94 35.57
CA LEU A 65 -9.05 0.50 35.57
C LEU A 65 -9.53 0.01 36.93
N GLN A 66 -8.93 0.48 38.03
CA GLN A 66 -9.36 0.11 39.39
C GLN A 66 -10.75 0.64 39.71
N ASN A 67 -11.05 1.91 39.36
CA ASN A 67 -12.38 2.47 39.55
C ASN A 67 -13.45 1.76 38.69
N ALA A 68 -13.12 1.34 37.46
CA ALA A 68 -14.04 0.59 36.62
C ALA A 68 -14.29 -0.85 37.13
N ILE A 69 -13.31 -1.46 37.78
CA ILE A 69 -13.47 -2.77 38.43
C ILE A 69 -14.29 -2.65 39.72
N ASP A 70 -14.05 -1.61 40.53
CA ASP A 70 -14.76 -1.37 41.79
C ASP A 70 -16.23 -0.93 41.56
N ASP A 71 -16.56 -0.18 40.50
CA ASP A 71 -17.95 0.21 40.18
C ASP A 71 -18.83 -0.97 39.72
N HIS A 72 -18.21 -2.10 39.35
CA HIS A 72 -18.89 -3.32 38.93
C HIS A 72 -19.05 -4.37 40.05
N HIS A 73 -18.71 -4.04 41.31
CA HIS A 73 -18.79 -4.93 42.47
C HIS A 73 -19.82 -4.47 43.53
#